data_AF-A0A1Y5FH89-F1
#
_entry.id   AF-A0A1Y5FH89-F1
#
_cell.length_a   1.000
_cell.length_b   1.000
_cell.length_c   1.000
_cell.angle_alpha   90.00
_cell.angle_beta   90.00
_cell.angle_gamma   90.00
#
_symmetry.space_group_name_H-M   'P 1'
#
loop_
_entity.id
_entity.type
_entity.pdbx_description
1 polymer ?
#
loop_
_entity_poly.entity_id
_entity_poly.type
_entity_poly.pdbx_seq_one_letter_code
_entity_poly.pdbx_strand_id
1 'polypeptide(L)'
;MELSAHRNHRNLKYLNWLRKQPCVVSGKKAECAHHIRLGTNGGTSLKPSDYFCIPLLNEFHTTGSSALHIIGEETFLNHFKLDKSQLFLKYLSQYLLEVFDVHFQLSGSSDEELLEKIIALLEAKNLFVEKKKKPKTKSKTDSPKVSLTENDFYQKSKELKRVKDKELRDKLKKNKTVIKATSLKGTEFYENAKELKRARDKELRAKLKATKIKTKSSSTGSDFYEMAKEKKKAQEKEMRDKNKEHMSKYRKEQYRKMKESKAKASDNI
;
A
#
# COMPACT_ATOMS: atom_id res chain seq x y z
N MET A 1 12.66 3.27 -14.38
CA MET A 1 12.13 1.89 -14.36
C MET A 1 11.46 1.75 -13.00
N GLU A 2 10.22 1.23 -12.91
CA GLU A 2 9.46 1.33 -11.66
C GLU A 2 10.14 0.51 -10.55
N LEU A 3 10.60 1.18 -9.48
CA LEU A 3 11.20 0.54 -8.29
C LEU A 3 10.28 -0.52 -7.64
N SER A 4 8.98 -0.46 -7.97
CA SER A 4 7.91 -1.41 -7.63
C SER A 4 8.01 -2.79 -8.31
N ALA A 5 8.96 -3.00 -9.24
CA ALA A 5 9.17 -4.29 -9.91
C ALA A 5 10.30 -5.12 -9.28
N HIS A 6 11.00 -4.57 -8.28
CA HIS A 6 12.16 -5.24 -7.70
C HIS A 6 11.75 -6.43 -6.82
N ARG A 7 12.47 -7.56 -6.94
CA ARG A 7 12.14 -8.79 -6.21
C ARG A 7 12.26 -8.58 -4.69
N ASN A 8 11.53 -9.39 -3.93
CA ASN A 8 11.63 -9.39 -2.46
C ASN A 8 12.95 -10.03 -2.02
N HIS A 9 14.00 -9.23 -1.96
CA HIS A 9 15.31 -9.65 -1.46
C HIS A 9 15.38 -9.57 0.06
N ARG A 10 15.99 -10.60 0.66
CA ARG A 10 16.22 -10.69 2.10
C ARG A 10 17.70 -10.56 2.39
N ASN A 11 18.05 -9.58 3.22
CA ASN A 11 19.43 -9.28 3.57
C ASN A 11 19.55 -8.97 5.07
N LEU A 12 19.74 -10.02 5.86
CA LEU A 12 19.84 -9.90 7.31
C LEU A 12 21.07 -9.11 7.75
N LYS A 13 22.18 -9.18 7.00
CA LYS A 13 23.40 -8.41 7.30
C LYS A 13 23.13 -6.91 7.18
N TYR A 14 22.47 -6.50 6.10
CA TYR A 14 22.06 -5.12 5.89
C TYR A 14 21.10 -4.66 7.00
N LEU A 15 20.05 -5.43 7.33
CA LEU A 15 19.13 -5.06 8.41
C LEU A 15 19.82 -4.90 9.77
N ASN A 16 20.76 -5.79 10.10
CA ASN A 16 21.51 -5.71 11.36
C ASN A 16 22.45 -4.51 11.39
N TRP A 17 23.04 -4.15 10.25
CA TRP A 17 23.82 -2.92 10.12
C TRP A 17 22.93 -1.69 10.25
N LEU A 18 21.76 -1.68 9.60
CA LEU A 18 20.82 -0.56 9.59
C LEU A 18 20.30 -0.24 11.00
N ARG A 19 20.04 -1.25 11.84
CA ARG A 19 19.64 -1.03 13.25
C ARG A 19 20.71 -0.36 14.11
N LYS A 20 21.96 -0.28 13.65
CA LYS A 20 23.03 0.44 14.36
C LYS A 20 23.13 1.91 13.94
N GLN A 21 22.49 2.27 12.83
CA GLN A 21 22.53 3.61 12.28
C GLN A 21 21.67 4.58 13.10
N PRO A 22 21.93 5.90 13.01
CA PRO A 22 21.07 6.90 13.62
C PRO A 22 19.69 6.89 12.96
N CYS A 23 18.66 7.11 13.78
CA CYS A 23 17.28 7.27 13.37
C CYS A 23 17.13 8.45 12.41
N VAL A 24 16.41 8.25 11.31
CA VAL A 24 16.23 9.28 10.26
C VAL A 24 15.55 10.55 10.77
N VAL A 25 14.73 10.43 11.82
CA VAL A 25 13.97 11.56 12.38
C VAL A 25 14.76 12.29 13.46
N SER A 26 15.28 11.55 14.45
CA SER A 26 15.85 12.15 15.66
C SER A 26 17.37 12.21 15.68
N GLY A 27 18.05 11.48 14.80
CA GLY A 27 19.51 11.32 14.82
C GLY A 27 20.05 10.44 15.97
N LYS A 28 19.22 10.03 16.94
CA LYS A 28 19.61 9.11 18.00
C LYS A 28 19.79 7.70 17.45
N LYS A 29 20.56 6.85 18.12
CA LYS A 29 20.76 5.45 17.71
C LYS A 29 19.40 4.75 17.51
N ALA A 30 19.19 4.18 16.32
CA ALA A 30 17.95 3.48 16.03
C ALA A 30 17.81 2.18 16.85
N GLU A 31 16.57 1.76 17.02
CA GLU A 31 16.23 0.53 17.74
C GLU A 31 15.70 -0.53 16.77
N CYS A 32 15.07 -0.09 15.69
CA CYS A 32 14.43 -0.94 14.71
C CYS A 32 14.72 -0.49 13.28
N ALA A 33 14.61 -1.45 12.35
CA ALA A 33 14.61 -1.21 10.92
C ALA A 33 13.17 -1.40 10.44
N HIS A 34 12.61 -0.38 9.79
CA HIS A 34 11.24 -0.37 9.30
C HIS A 34 11.20 -0.39 7.78
N HIS A 35 10.43 -1.32 7.21
CA HIS A 35 10.23 -1.44 5.77
C HIS A 35 9.24 -0.38 5.25
N ILE A 36 9.66 0.43 4.27
CA ILE A 36 8.79 1.37 3.57
C ILE A 36 8.28 0.73 2.29
N ARG A 37 7.01 0.94 1.95
CA ARG A 37 6.41 0.45 0.71
C ARG A 37 6.65 1.43 -0.45
N LEU A 38 7.05 0.87 -1.58
CA LEU A 38 7.16 1.54 -2.88
C LEU A 38 6.08 0.98 -3.81
N GLY A 39 4.97 1.71 -3.97
CA GLY A 39 3.85 1.26 -4.80
C GLY A 39 3.31 -0.11 -4.37
N THR A 40 3.28 -1.06 -5.31
CA THR A 40 2.70 -2.41 -5.14
C THR A 40 3.68 -3.50 -4.69
N ASN A 41 4.91 -3.14 -4.26
CA ASN A 41 5.99 -4.07 -3.84
C ASN A 41 5.71 -4.98 -2.62
N GLY A 42 4.46 -5.13 -2.22
CA GLY A 42 4.06 -6.05 -1.17
C GLY A 42 2.54 -6.17 -1.10
N GLY A 43 2.01 -7.37 -1.37
CA GLY A 43 0.61 -7.69 -1.08
C GLY A 43 0.29 -7.57 0.42
N THR A 44 -0.97 -7.78 0.77
CA THR A 44 -1.53 -7.65 2.14
C THR A 44 -0.86 -8.56 3.19
N SER A 45 0.13 -9.38 2.81
CA SER A 45 0.93 -10.21 3.72
C SER A 45 2.40 -10.37 3.29
N LEU A 46 2.89 -9.59 2.32
CA LEU A 46 4.29 -9.63 1.88
C LEU A 46 5.03 -8.37 2.31
N LYS A 47 6.15 -8.58 3.01
CA LYS A 47 7.08 -7.50 3.37
C LYS A 47 7.87 -7.06 2.13
N PRO A 48 8.06 -5.76 1.89
CA PRO A 48 8.96 -5.23 0.87
C PRO A 48 10.39 -5.78 1.00
N SER A 49 11.22 -5.58 -0.02
CA SER A 49 12.65 -5.91 0.03
C SER A 49 13.33 -5.27 1.25
N ASP A 50 14.30 -5.98 1.84
CA ASP A 50 15.04 -5.50 3.00
C ASP A 50 15.90 -4.26 2.68
N TYR A 51 16.19 -4.00 1.40
CA TYR A 51 16.87 -2.78 0.97
C TYR A 51 16.03 -1.51 1.14
N PHE A 52 14.69 -1.64 1.15
CA PHE A 52 13.76 -0.52 1.34
C PHE A 52 13.38 -0.37 2.81
N CYS A 53 14.38 -0.26 3.67
CA CYS A 53 14.21 -0.05 5.10
C CYS A 53 14.85 1.26 5.57
N ILE A 54 14.26 1.85 6.60
CA ILE A 54 14.83 3.01 7.30
C ILE A 54 15.05 2.71 8.79
N PRO A 55 16.12 3.26 9.39
CA PRO A 55 16.37 3.15 10.82
C PRO A 55 15.46 4.09 11.61
N LEU A 56 14.72 3.54 12.58
CA LEU A 56 13.79 4.28 13.43
C LEU A 56 13.94 3.92 14.92
N LEU A 57 13.56 4.87 15.78
CA LEU A 57 13.25 4.60 17.18
C LEU A 57 11.85 3.99 17.30
N ASN A 58 11.59 3.26 18.40
CA ASN A 58 10.26 2.72 18.65
C ASN A 58 9.17 3.81 18.73
N GLU A 59 9.50 4.99 19.25
CA GLU A 59 8.60 6.14 19.31
C GLU A 59 8.11 6.59 17.92
N PHE A 60 9.00 6.60 16.93
CA PHE A 60 8.66 6.96 15.55
C PHE A 60 8.17 5.76 14.73
N HIS A 61 8.27 4.55 15.27
CA HIS A 61 7.83 3.33 14.61
C HIS A 61 6.40 2.96 15.03
N THR A 62 6.17 2.66 16.31
CA THR A 62 4.90 2.08 16.81
C THR A 62 4.25 2.81 17.99
N THR A 63 5.01 3.45 18.89
CA THR A 63 4.46 3.87 20.20
C THR A 63 4.13 5.37 20.32
N GLY A 64 4.85 6.26 19.63
CA GLY A 64 4.67 7.70 19.75
C GLY A 64 3.47 8.23 18.97
N SER A 65 3.00 9.43 19.30
CA SER A 65 1.88 10.09 18.60
C SER A 65 2.15 10.32 17.10
N SER A 66 3.43 10.48 16.74
CA SER A 66 3.91 10.63 15.36
C SER A 66 4.50 9.31 14.82
N ALA A 67 4.17 8.17 15.43
CA ALA A 67 4.62 6.87 14.99
C ALA A 67 4.08 6.55 13.59
N LEU A 68 4.96 6.01 12.74
CA LEU A 68 4.65 5.68 11.36
C LEU A 68 3.45 4.73 11.25
N HIS A 69 3.33 3.72 12.12
CA HIS A 69 2.16 2.80 12.12
C HIS A 69 0.84 3.47 12.52
N ILE A 70 0.88 4.65 13.17
CA ILE A 70 -0.31 5.38 13.60
C ILE A 70 -0.75 6.37 12.53
N ILE A 71 0.18 7.21 12.04
CA ILE A 71 -0.15 8.30 11.10
C ILE A 71 -0.09 7.87 9.63
N GLY A 72 0.52 6.71 9.34
CA GLY A 72 0.71 6.17 7.99
C GLY A 72 2.03 6.62 7.35
N GLU A 73 2.52 5.79 6.41
CA GLU A 73 3.82 5.99 5.73
C GLU A 73 3.94 7.33 5.00
N GLU A 74 2.94 7.70 4.19
CA GLU A 74 2.96 8.96 3.42
C GLU A 74 2.92 10.20 4.31
N THR A 75 2.03 10.19 5.31
CA THR A 75 1.91 11.27 6.29
C THR A 75 3.20 11.44 7.07
N PHE A 76 3.83 10.33 7.48
CA PHE A 76 5.09 10.34 8.21
C PHE A 76 6.21 11.00 7.41
N LEU A 77 6.38 10.60 6.15
CA LEU A 77 7.42 11.15 5.29
C LEU A 77 7.20 12.64 4.99
N ASN A 78 5.96 13.04 4.74
CA ASN A 78 5.61 14.45 4.53
C ASN A 78 5.82 15.29 5.80
N HIS A 79 5.43 14.77 6.96
CA HIS A 79 5.58 15.44 8.26
C HIS A 79 7.05 15.72 8.59
N PHE A 80 7.93 14.75 8.34
CA PHE A 80 9.37 14.88 8.59
C PHE A 80 10.18 15.36 7.38
N LYS A 81 9.52 15.70 6.26
CA LYS A 81 10.14 16.15 5.00
C LYS A 81 11.23 15.20 4.49
N LEU A 82 10.94 13.91 4.55
CA LEU A 82 11.86 12.84 4.16
C LEU A 82 11.53 12.34 2.76
N ASP A 83 12.55 12.26 1.91
CA ASP A 83 12.43 11.61 0.61
C ASP A 83 12.88 10.14 0.68
N LYS A 84 12.05 9.24 0.15
CA LYS A 84 12.28 7.79 0.20
C LYS A 84 13.54 7.41 -0.59
N SER A 85 13.66 7.91 -1.81
CA SER A 85 14.74 7.55 -2.73
C SER A 85 16.10 7.98 -2.20
N GLN A 86 16.19 9.23 -1.74
CA GLN A 86 17.41 9.74 -1.13
C GLN A 86 17.82 8.98 0.14
N LEU A 87 16.86 8.61 0.99
CA LEU A 87 17.15 7.82 2.19
C LEU A 87 17.74 6.45 1.83
N PHE A 88 17.15 5.74 0.87
CA PHE A 88 17.67 4.43 0.47
C PHE A 88 19.05 4.54 -0.18
N LEU A 89 19.26 5.52 -1.06
CA LEU A 89 20.57 5.78 -1.67
C LEU A 89 21.64 6.05 -0.62
N LYS A 90 21.33 6.89 0.38
CA LYS A 90 22.24 7.21 1.47
C LYS A 90 22.66 5.96 2.24
N TYR A 91 21.70 5.16 2.72
CA TYR A 91 22.02 4.01 3.56
C TYR A 91 22.67 2.86 2.78
N LEU A 92 22.26 2.61 1.53
CA LEU A 92 22.86 1.54 0.74
C LEU A 92 24.28 1.91 0.26
N SER A 93 24.52 3.17 -0.12
CA SER A 93 25.87 3.63 -0.47
C SER A 93 26.81 3.59 0.74
N GLN A 94 26.33 4.03 1.91
CA GLN A 94 27.09 3.95 3.16
C GLN A 94 27.38 2.49 3.55
N TYR A 95 26.41 1.58 3.38
CA TYR A 95 26.61 0.16 3.62
C TYR A 95 27.65 -0.46 2.67
N LEU A 96 27.62 -0.08 1.39
CA LEU A 96 28.62 -0.52 0.41
C LEU A 96 30.03 -0.08 0.80
N LEU A 97 30.17 1.17 1.25
CA LEU A 97 31.43 1.72 1.71
C LEU A 97 31.93 1.00 2.96
N GLU A 98 31.12 0.92 4.02
CA GLU A 98 31.56 0.38 5.31
C GLU A 98 31.81 -1.14 5.29
N VAL A 99 31.02 -1.90 4.52
CA VAL A 99 31.07 -3.38 4.57
C VAL A 99 31.89 -3.99 3.44
N PHE A 100 31.91 -3.34 2.28
CA PHE A 100 32.59 -3.87 1.09
C PHE A 100 33.74 -2.98 0.59
N ASP A 101 33.98 -1.82 1.22
CA ASP A 101 34.99 -0.83 0.82
C ASP A 101 34.83 -0.38 -0.64
N VAL A 102 33.59 -0.35 -1.13
CA VAL A 102 33.26 0.06 -2.49
C VAL A 102 32.82 1.52 -2.48
N HIS A 103 33.61 2.36 -3.14
CA HIS A 103 33.26 3.76 -3.37
C HIS A 103 32.32 3.85 -4.57
N PHE A 104 31.12 4.41 -4.35
CA PHE A 104 30.12 4.61 -5.40
C PHE A 104 29.89 6.11 -5.60
N GLN A 105 30.17 6.61 -6.81
CA GLN A 105 29.90 8.01 -7.17
C GLN A 105 28.46 8.17 -7.66
N LEU A 106 27.74 9.09 -7.03
CA LEU A 106 26.40 9.51 -7.44
C LEU A 106 26.54 10.54 -8.59
N SER A 107 26.76 10.08 -9.83
CA SER A 107 26.89 10.99 -10.97
C SER A 107 25.89 10.68 -12.09
N GLY A 108 25.04 11.67 -12.39
CA GLY A 108 24.37 11.85 -13.69
C GLY A 108 23.15 10.99 -14.03
N SER A 109 22.76 10.04 -13.17
CA SER A 109 21.57 9.18 -13.36
C SER A 109 20.41 9.60 -12.45
N SER A 110 19.19 9.19 -12.81
CA SER A 110 18.02 9.32 -11.93
C SER A 110 18.23 8.52 -10.63
N ASP A 111 17.62 8.96 -9.52
CA ASP A 111 17.75 8.29 -8.21
C ASP A 111 17.34 6.81 -8.27
N GLU A 112 16.33 6.50 -9.09
CA GLU A 112 15.84 5.13 -9.30
C GLU A 112 16.90 4.23 -9.98
N GLU A 113 17.56 4.73 -11.02
CA GLU A 113 18.64 4.01 -11.71
C GLU A 113 19.85 3.78 -10.80
N LEU A 114 20.19 4.78 -9.99
CA LEU A 114 21.29 4.66 -9.02
C LEU A 114 20.98 3.58 -7.99
N LEU A 115 19.72 3.53 -7.53
CA LEU A 115 19.27 2.54 -6.56
C LEU A 115 19.35 1.12 -7.13
N GLU A 116 18.90 0.94 -8.38
CA GLU A 116 18.98 -0.33 -9.09
C GLU A 116 20.44 -0.80 -9.25
N LYS A 117 21.34 0.09 -9.66
CA LYS A 117 22.79 -0.21 -9.79
C LYS A 117 23.40 -0.64 -8.45
N ILE A 118 23.10 0.08 -7.37
CA ILE A 118 23.61 -0.23 -6.04
C ILE A 118 23.11 -1.60 -5.56
N ILE A 119 21.82 -1.88 -5.75
CA ILE A 119 21.24 -3.16 -5.33
C ILE A 119 21.86 -4.32 -6.13
N ALA A 120 22.00 -4.18 -7.44
CA ALA A 120 22.65 -5.18 -8.29
C ALA A 120 24.10 -5.46 -7.84
N LEU A 121 24.86 -4.42 -7.49
CA LEU A 121 26.21 -4.56 -6.94
C LEU A 121 26.22 -5.29 -5.58
N LEU A 122 25.31 -4.93 -4.67
CA LEU A 122 25.17 -5.58 -3.38
C LEU A 122 24.85 -7.07 -3.53
N GLU A 123 23.96 -7.43 -4.46
CA GLU A 123 23.60 -8.82 -4.72
C GLU A 123 24.77 -9.60 -5.30
N ALA A 124 25.49 -9.04 -6.27
CA ALA A 124 26.69 -9.66 -6.83
C ALA A 124 27.75 -9.95 -5.74
N LYS A 125 27.95 -9.01 -4.81
CA LYS A 125 28.88 -9.18 -3.69
C LYS A 125 28.39 -10.20 -2.66
N ASN A 126 27.09 -10.21 -2.34
CA ASN A 126 26.51 -11.17 -1.40
C ASN A 126 26.52 -12.61 -1.93
N LEU A 127 26.28 -12.82 -3.23
CA LEU A 127 26.38 -14.14 -3.89
C LEU A 127 27.79 -14.74 -3.80
N PHE A 128 28.82 -13.90 -3.77
CA PHE A 128 30.20 -14.35 -3.63
C PHE A 128 30.51 -14.89 -2.23
N VAL A 129 29.84 -14.37 -1.21
CA VAL A 129 30.02 -14.80 0.20
C VAL A 129 29.32 -16.12 0.49
N GLU A 130 28.15 -16.38 -0.12
CA GLU A 130 27.38 -17.61 0.12
C GLU A 130 27.95 -18.86 -0.57
N LYS A 131 28.86 -18.70 -1.56
CA LYS A 131 29.49 -19.84 -2.24
C LYS A 131 30.55 -20.59 -1.43
N LYS A 132 30.86 -20.18 -0.20
CA LYS A 132 31.61 -21.03 0.74
C LYS A 132 30.67 -22.01 1.44
N LYS A 133 30.37 -23.13 0.76
CA LYS A 133 29.72 -24.29 1.41
C LYS A 133 30.58 -24.71 2.61
N LYS A 134 30.16 -24.36 3.83
CA LYS A 134 30.75 -24.96 5.03
C LYS A 134 30.47 -26.47 4.99
N PRO A 135 31.47 -27.32 5.28
CA PRO A 135 31.21 -28.75 5.47
C PRO A 135 30.21 -28.89 6.63
N LYS A 136 29.16 -29.69 6.41
CA LYS A 136 28.17 -30.00 7.44
C LYS A 136 28.89 -30.73 8.59
N THR A 137 29.26 -30.02 9.64
CA THR A 137 29.61 -30.65 10.92
C THR A 137 28.35 -31.27 11.49
N LYS A 138 28.14 -32.56 11.21
CA LYS A 138 27.20 -33.41 11.94
C LYS A 138 27.73 -33.54 13.36
N SER A 139 27.18 -32.80 14.32
CA SER A 139 27.25 -33.23 15.71
C SER A 139 26.38 -34.48 15.83
N LYS A 140 27.03 -35.65 15.91
CA LYS A 140 26.38 -36.90 16.31
C LYS A 140 25.98 -36.74 17.78
N THR A 141 24.70 -36.49 18.03
CA THR A 141 24.05 -36.96 19.24
C THR A 141 23.14 -38.11 18.81
N ASP A 142 23.52 -39.34 19.19
CA ASP A 142 22.80 -40.59 18.93
C ASP A 142 21.51 -40.68 19.77
N SER A 143 20.61 -39.70 19.61
CA SER A 143 19.24 -39.83 20.09
C SER A 143 18.36 -40.23 18.90
N PRO A 144 17.58 -41.34 18.98
CA PRO A 144 16.66 -41.71 17.92
C PRO A 144 15.74 -40.52 17.62
N LYS A 145 15.60 -40.14 16.34
CA LYS A 145 14.60 -39.17 15.90
C LYS A 145 13.21 -39.81 16.03
N VAL A 146 12.69 -39.88 17.26
CA VAL A 146 11.29 -40.23 17.49
C VAL A 146 10.46 -39.04 17.01
N SER A 147 9.49 -39.29 16.14
CA SER A 147 8.61 -38.24 15.65
C SER A 147 7.91 -37.60 16.86
N LEU A 148 7.82 -36.26 16.90
CA LEU A 148 7.23 -35.54 18.04
C LEU A 148 5.80 -36.02 18.37
N THR A 149 5.14 -36.58 17.37
CA THR A 149 3.81 -37.20 17.40
C THR A 149 3.75 -38.57 18.08
N GLU A 150 4.85 -39.32 18.14
CA GLU A 150 4.92 -40.64 18.79
C GLU A 150 5.32 -40.55 20.27
N ASN A 151 5.73 -39.36 20.74
CA ASN A 151 6.10 -39.16 22.13
C ASN A 151 4.85 -39.28 23.05
N ASP A 152 4.90 -40.18 24.03
CA ASP A 152 3.85 -40.38 25.04
C ASP A 152 3.43 -39.09 25.74
N PHE A 153 4.38 -38.18 25.99
CA PHE A 153 4.09 -36.88 26.59
C PHE A 153 3.18 -36.03 25.69
N TYR A 154 3.39 -36.07 24.38
CA TYR A 154 2.58 -35.34 23.40
C TYR A 154 1.16 -35.92 23.31
N GLN A 155 1.02 -37.25 23.28
CA GLN A 155 -0.28 -37.90 23.25
C GLN A 155 -1.08 -37.65 24.53
N LYS A 156 -0.44 -37.76 25.70
CA LYS A 156 -1.06 -37.46 27.00
C LYS A 156 -1.52 -35.99 27.10
N SER A 157 -0.71 -35.05 26.59
CA SER A 157 -1.06 -33.64 26.54
C SER A 157 -2.24 -33.36 25.59
N LYS A 158 -2.28 -34.03 24.44
CA LYS A 158 -3.36 -33.94 23.46
C LYS A 158 -4.69 -34.48 24.01
N GLU A 159 -4.65 -35.60 24.72
CA GLU A 159 -5.79 -36.21 25.43
C GLU A 159 -6.36 -35.23 26.48
N LEU A 160 -5.48 -34.70 27.35
CA LEU A 160 -5.86 -33.73 28.40
C LEU A 160 -6.54 -32.48 27.82
N LYS A 161 -6.04 -31.96 26.69
CA LYS A 161 -6.67 -30.81 26.02
C LYS A 161 -8.06 -31.17 25.52
N ARG A 162 -8.24 -32.34 24.90
CA ARG A 162 -9.57 -32.80 24.41
C ARG A 162 -10.58 -32.95 25.54
N VAL A 163 -10.17 -33.52 26.68
CA VAL A 163 -11.03 -33.66 27.86
C VAL A 163 -11.46 -32.30 28.39
N LYS A 164 -10.52 -31.37 28.58
CA LYS A 164 -10.83 -30.00 29.02
C LYS A 164 -11.77 -29.27 28.06
N ASP A 165 -11.54 -29.37 26.75
CA ASP A 165 -12.40 -28.75 25.73
C ASP A 165 -13.81 -29.36 25.73
N LYS A 166 -13.94 -30.68 25.96
CA LYS A 166 -15.22 -31.37 26.08
C LYS A 166 -15.98 -30.91 27.32
N GLU A 167 -15.32 -30.89 28.48
CA GLU A 167 -15.91 -30.38 29.73
C GLU A 167 -16.36 -28.92 29.60
N LEU A 168 -15.55 -28.08 28.96
CA LEU A 168 -15.92 -26.68 28.71
C LEU A 168 -17.15 -26.59 27.81
N ARG A 169 -17.24 -27.39 26.74
CA ARG A 169 -18.44 -27.44 25.89
C ARG A 169 -19.67 -27.92 26.65
N ASP A 170 -19.53 -28.90 27.53
CA ASP A 170 -20.66 -29.42 28.31
C ASP A 170 -21.12 -28.41 29.37
N LYS A 171 -20.20 -27.68 30.01
CA LYS A 171 -20.50 -26.54 30.87
C LYS A 171 -21.23 -25.43 30.11
N LEU A 172 -20.75 -25.08 28.92
CA LEU A 172 -21.40 -24.07 28.06
C LEU A 172 -22.78 -24.52 27.59
N LYS A 173 -22.98 -25.81 27.26
CA LYS A 173 -24.29 -26.35 26.89
C LYS A 173 -25.28 -26.33 28.05
N LYS A 174 -24.85 -26.70 29.27
CA LYS A 174 -25.67 -26.60 30.50
C LYS A 174 -26.04 -25.15 30.83
N ASN A 175 -25.13 -24.20 30.59
CA ASN A 175 -25.44 -22.78 30.76
C ASN A 175 -26.37 -22.25 29.65
N LYS A 176 -26.31 -22.83 28.44
CA LYS A 176 -27.17 -22.45 27.31
C LYS A 176 -28.63 -22.89 27.49
N THR A 177 -28.91 -23.95 28.26
CA THR A 177 -30.29 -24.36 28.57
C THR A 177 -31.03 -23.40 29.49
N VAL A 178 -30.32 -22.53 30.22
CA VAL A 178 -30.93 -21.48 31.07
C VAL A 178 -31.28 -20.22 30.26
N ILE A 179 -30.64 -20.00 29.12
CA ILE A 179 -30.88 -18.84 28.24
C ILE A 179 -31.59 -19.33 26.99
N LYS A 180 -32.82 -19.82 27.14
CA LYS A 180 -33.72 -20.02 26.00
C LYS A 180 -34.14 -18.63 25.53
N ALA A 181 -33.67 -18.25 24.34
CA ALA A 181 -33.82 -16.93 23.75
C ALA A 181 -35.29 -16.46 23.70
N THR A 182 -35.69 -15.61 24.65
CA THR A 182 -36.77 -14.67 24.44
C THR A 182 -36.18 -13.50 23.65
N SER A 183 -36.63 -13.34 22.40
CA SER A 183 -36.28 -12.21 21.53
C SER A 183 -36.29 -10.89 22.32
N LEU A 184 -35.16 -10.16 22.37
CA LEU A 184 -35.07 -8.82 23.00
C LEU A 184 -36.01 -7.78 22.34
N LYS A 185 -36.51 -8.07 21.14
CA LYS A 185 -37.41 -7.21 20.37
C LYS A 185 -38.77 -7.15 21.09
N GLY A 186 -39.14 -5.97 21.58
CA GLY A 186 -40.36 -5.73 22.36
C GLY A 186 -40.15 -5.50 23.85
N THR A 187 -38.92 -5.62 24.35
CA THR A 187 -38.59 -5.18 25.71
C THR A 187 -38.51 -3.66 25.79
N GLU A 188 -38.93 -3.07 26.92
CA GLU A 188 -38.90 -1.63 27.16
C GLU A 188 -37.48 -1.05 26.98
N PHE A 189 -36.47 -1.79 27.42
CA PHE A 189 -35.05 -1.45 27.21
C PHE A 189 -34.67 -1.37 25.72
N TYR A 190 -35.18 -2.28 24.89
CA TYR A 190 -34.88 -2.30 23.45
C TYR A 190 -35.53 -1.15 22.71
N GLU A 191 -36.79 -0.82 23.02
CA GLU A 191 -37.46 0.32 22.40
C GLU A 191 -36.86 1.65 22.87
N ASN A 192 -36.51 1.78 24.15
CA ASN A 192 -35.78 2.95 24.67
C ASN A 192 -34.42 3.15 23.99
N ALA A 193 -33.63 2.07 23.80
CA ALA A 193 -32.35 2.14 23.12
C ALA A 193 -32.50 2.53 21.62
N LYS A 194 -33.56 2.05 20.97
CA LYS A 194 -33.89 2.36 19.58
C LYS A 194 -34.37 3.80 19.41
N GLU A 195 -35.14 4.33 20.35
CA GLU A 195 -35.54 5.73 20.38
C GLU A 195 -34.36 6.67 20.63
N LEU A 196 -33.49 6.35 21.59
CA LEU A 196 -32.24 7.08 21.83
C LEU A 196 -31.36 7.15 20.57
N LYS A 197 -31.25 6.03 19.85
CA LYS A 197 -30.50 5.99 18.58
C LYS A 197 -31.14 6.88 17.53
N ARG A 198 -32.47 6.86 17.37
CA ARG A 198 -33.19 7.74 16.43
C ARG A 198 -33.00 9.21 16.78
N ALA A 199 -33.07 9.57 18.06
CA ALA A 199 -32.85 10.93 18.54
C ALA A 199 -31.43 11.41 18.20
N ARG A 200 -30.42 10.58 18.48
CA ARG A 200 -29.01 10.86 18.16
C ARG A 200 -28.78 11.02 16.66
N ASP A 201 -29.37 10.16 15.83
CA ASP A 201 -29.23 10.24 14.37
C ASP A 201 -29.93 11.48 13.80
N LYS A 202 -31.07 11.88 14.37
CA LYS A 202 -31.79 13.11 14.01
C LYS A 202 -30.96 14.35 14.37
N GLU A 203 -30.37 14.37 15.56
CA GLU A 203 -29.48 15.44 16.00
C GLU A 203 -28.22 15.53 15.13
N LEU A 204 -27.60 14.39 14.80
CA LEU A 204 -26.45 14.33 13.91
C LEU A 204 -26.80 14.86 12.51
N ARG A 205 -27.95 14.48 11.95
CA ARG A 205 -28.43 15.04 10.67
C ARG A 205 -28.70 16.53 10.75
N ALA A 206 -29.27 17.03 11.84
CA ALA A 206 -29.49 18.46 12.03
C ALA A 206 -28.17 19.22 12.11
N LYS A 207 -27.18 18.71 12.86
CA LYS A 207 -25.82 19.25 12.92
C LYS A 207 -25.15 19.25 11.55
N LEU A 208 -25.21 18.14 10.82
CA LEU A 208 -24.66 18.05 9.46
C LEU A 208 -25.36 18.99 8.47
N LYS A 209 -26.66 19.22 8.61
CA LYS A 209 -27.40 20.18 7.79
C LYS A 209 -27.05 21.63 8.15
N ALA A 210 -26.90 21.93 9.43
CA ALA A 210 -26.49 23.25 9.92
C ALA A 210 -25.03 23.57 9.52
N THR A 211 -24.12 22.59 9.60
CA THR A 211 -22.74 22.76 9.10
C THR A 211 -22.72 22.91 7.59
N LYS A 212 -23.54 22.16 6.84
CA LYS A 212 -23.68 22.31 5.37
C LYS A 212 -24.25 23.67 4.95
N ILE A 213 -25.10 24.29 5.78
CA ILE A 213 -25.61 25.65 5.55
C ILE A 213 -24.54 26.70 5.87
N LYS A 214 -23.76 26.51 6.95
CA LYS A 214 -22.62 27.39 7.27
C LYS A 214 -21.49 27.30 6.24
N THR A 215 -21.15 26.10 5.76
CA THR A 215 -20.09 25.93 4.73
C THR A 215 -20.52 26.44 3.35
N LYS A 216 -21.83 26.50 3.04
CA LYS A 216 -22.33 27.18 1.83
C LYS A 216 -22.09 28.70 1.83
N SER A 217 -21.92 29.32 2.99
CA SER A 217 -21.60 30.75 3.07
C SER A 217 -20.10 31.06 2.95
N SER A 218 -19.24 30.04 2.90
CA SER A 218 -17.78 30.21 2.89
C SER A 218 -17.06 29.10 2.12
N SER A 219 -17.22 29.04 0.79
CA SER A 219 -16.12 28.71 -0.14
C SER A 219 -16.60 28.75 -1.59
N THR A 220 -16.07 29.70 -2.33
CA THR A 220 -15.95 29.72 -3.79
C THR A 220 -15.46 28.38 -4.32
N GLY A 221 -16.27 27.68 -5.11
CA GLY A 221 -15.87 26.41 -5.73
C GLY A 221 -16.91 25.79 -6.67
N SER A 222 -18.20 26.16 -6.57
CA SER A 222 -19.23 25.64 -7.49
C SER A 222 -19.26 26.35 -8.84
N ASP A 223 -19.09 27.67 -8.89
CA ASP A 223 -19.21 28.46 -10.14
C ASP A 223 -18.15 28.10 -11.18
N PHE A 224 -16.92 27.82 -10.75
CA PHE A 224 -15.83 27.49 -11.67
C PHE A 224 -16.08 26.16 -12.42
N TYR A 225 -16.62 25.16 -11.73
CA TYR A 225 -16.86 23.85 -12.32
C TYR A 225 -18.05 23.86 -13.28
N GLU A 226 -19.06 24.67 -12.98
CA GLU A 226 -20.24 24.84 -13.83
C GLU A 226 -19.90 25.63 -15.10
N MET A 227 -19.14 26.74 -14.98
CA MET A 227 -18.58 27.46 -16.14
C MET A 227 -17.66 26.59 -17.00
N ALA A 228 -16.80 25.77 -16.40
CA ALA A 228 -15.92 24.87 -17.15
C ALA A 228 -16.70 23.81 -17.93
N LYS A 229 -17.79 23.30 -17.33
CA LYS A 229 -18.69 22.32 -17.96
C LYS A 229 -19.46 22.92 -19.12
N GLU A 230 -19.97 24.15 -18.98
CA GLU A 230 -20.64 24.86 -20.08
C GLU A 230 -19.68 25.22 -21.21
N LYS A 231 -18.46 25.68 -20.89
CA LYS A 231 -17.43 25.99 -21.89
C LYS A 231 -17.03 24.76 -22.71
N LYS A 232 -16.89 23.60 -22.07
CA LYS A 232 -16.61 22.32 -22.74
C LYS A 232 -17.75 21.92 -23.68
N LYS A 233 -19.01 22.09 -23.24
CA LYS A 233 -20.20 21.79 -24.06
C LYS A 233 -20.31 22.71 -25.27
N ALA A 234 -19.93 23.99 -25.14
CA ALA A 234 -19.89 24.94 -26.24
C ALA A 234 -18.82 24.57 -27.29
N GLN A 235 -17.60 24.23 -26.85
CA GLN A 235 -16.52 23.79 -27.73
C GLN A 235 -16.87 22.52 -28.51
N GLU A 236 -17.51 21.56 -27.86
CA GLU A 236 -17.92 20.31 -28.50
C GLU A 236 -19.01 20.53 -29.57
N LYS A 237 -19.95 21.45 -29.30
CA LYS A 237 -20.97 21.88 -30.27
C LYS A 237 -20.32 22.56 -31.49
N GLU A 238 -19.39 23.47 -31.25
CA GLU A 238 -18.67 24.19 -32.32
C GLU A 238 -17.88 23.22 -33.21
N MET A 239 -17.16 22.26 -32.61
CA MET A 239 -16.44 21.22 -33.35
C MET A 239 -17.38 20.36 -34.20
N ARG A 240 -18.56 20.01 -33.67
CA ARG A 240 -19.57 19.25 -34.41
C ARG A 240 -20.11 20.03 -35.60
N ASP A 241 -20.36 21.33 -35.44
CA ASP A 241 -20.89 22.17 -36.51
C ASP A 241 -19.83 22.45 -37.60
N LYS A 242 -18.57 22.69 -37.20
CA LYS A 242 -17.43 22.74 -38.13
C LYS A 242 -17.27 21.45 -38.93
N ASN A 243 -17.41 20.29 -38.27
CA ASN A 243 -17.29 19.00 -38.95
C ASN A 243 -18.47 18.75 -39.92
N LYS A 244 -19.70 19.16 -39.56
CA LYS A 244 -20.84 19.13 -40.49
C LYS A 244 -20.61 20.02 -41.71
N GLU A 245 -20.09 21.22 -41.51
CA GLU A 245 -19.79 22.15 -42.61
C GLU A 245 -18.71 21.58 -43.53
N HIS A 246 -17.63 21.05 -42.96
CA HIS A 246 -16.56 20.37 -43.69
C HIS A 246 -17.11 19.22 -44.54
N MET A 247 -17.94 18.34 -43.95
CA MET A 247 -18.57 17.23 -44.67
C MET A 247 -19.56 17.67 -45.75
N SER A 248 -20.20 18.83 -45.59
CA SER A 248 -21.06 19.43 -46.61
C SER A 248 -20.25 19.96 -47.79
N LYS A 249 -19.16 20.69 -47.52
CA LYS A 249 -18.22 21.16 -48.55
C LYS A 249 -17.62 20.00 -49.33
N TYR A 250 -17.13 18.97 -48.63
CA TYR A 250 -16.59 17.77 -49.25
C TYR A 250 -17.61 17.10 -50.19
N ARG A 251 -18.85 16.91 -49.73
CA ARG A 251 -19.92 16.34 -50.58
C ARG A 251 -20.18 17.19 -51.83
N LYS A 252 -20.29 18.52 -51.70
CA LYS A 252 -20.47 19.41 -52.86
C LYS A 252 -19.32 19.30 -53.85
N GLU A 253 -18.09 19.20 -53.37
CA GLU A 253 -16.91 19.05 -54.23
C GLU A 253 -16.92 17.70 -54.97
N GLN A 254 -17.30 16.61 -54.31
CA GLN A 254 -17.44 15.29 -54.95
C GLN A 254 -18.51 15.31 -56.05
N TYR A 255 -19.66 15.94 -55.79
CA TYR A 255 -20.70 16.12 -56.82
C TYR A 255 -20.20 16.96 -58.00
N ARG A 256 -19.44 18.03 -57.75
CA ARG A 256 -18.85 18.84 -58.82
C ARG A 256 -17.89 18.00 -59.68
N LYS A 257 -16.98 17.25 -59.04
CA LYS A 257 -16.03 16.36 -59.73
C LYS A 257 -16.74 15.30 -60.58
N MET A 258 -17.81 14.69 -60.05
CA MET A 258 -18.62 13.73 -60.82
C MET A 258 -19.35 14.38 -62.01
N LYS A 259 -19.79 15.63 -61.88
CA LYS A 259 -20.44 16.35 -62.98
C LYS A 259 -19.44 16.73 -64.06
N GLU A 260 -18.26 17.21 -63.69
CA GLU A 260 -17.15 17.52 -64.60
C GLU A 260 -16.65 16.25 -65.33
N SER A 261 -16.55 15.12 -64.64
CA SER A 261 -16.15 13.85 -65.28
C SER A 261 -17.20 13.33 -66.27
N LYS A 262 -18.50 13.53 -65.98
CA LYS A 262 -19.58 13.18 -66.91
C LYS A 262 -19.60 14.09 -68.14
N ALA A 263 -19.36 15.40 -67.98
CA ALA A 263 -19.26 16.33 -69.11
C ALA A 263 -18.05 16.02 -70.01
N LYS A 264 -16.89 15.70 -69.43
CA LYS A 264 -15.71 15.27 -70.21
C LYS A 264 -15.91 13.94 -70.95
N ALA A 265 -16.80 13.07 -70.46
CA ALA A 265 -17.15 11.82 -71.12
C ALA A 265 -18.14 12.02 -72.28
N SER A 266 -18.97 13.08 -72.26
CA SER A 266 -19.86 13.41 -73.38
C SER A 266 -19.19 14.18 -74.51
N ASP A 267 -18.10 14.89 -74.25
CA ASP A 267 -17.32 15.63 -75.27
C ASP A 267 -16.32 14.72 -76.04
N ASN A 268 -16.19 13.45 -75.64
CA ASN A 268 -15.27 12.46 -76.22
C ASN A 268 -15.99 11.39 -77.09
N ILE A 269 -17.22 11.69 -77.52
CA ILE A 269 -18.05 10.90 -78.45
C ILE A 269 -18.44 11.84 -79.60
#